data_AF-A0A671FFK2-F1
#
_entry.id   AF-A0A671FFK2-F1
#
_cell.length_a   1.000
_cell.length_b   1.000
_cell.length_c   1.000
_cell.angle_alpha   90.00
_cell.angle_beta   90.00
_cell.angle_gamma   90.00
#
_symmetry.space_group_name_H-M   'P 1'
#
loop_
_entity.id
_entity.type
_entity.pdbx_description
1 polymer ?
#
loop_
_entity_poly.entity_id
_entity_poly.type
_entity_poly.pdbx_seq_one_letter_code
_entity_poly.pdbx_strand_id
1 'polypeptide(L)'
;MAERVPKSVLFVCLGNICRSPIAEAVFRKLVTDQNVSDAWRIDSAATSTYEIGNPPDYRGQNCMKKHGVPMSHVARQVRCLAKVLVCLCCSGPWTAVLFLTGTWAGHQIREL
;
A
#
# COMPACT_ATOMS: atom_id res chain seq x y z
N MET A 1 -5.66 -29.45 -4.72
CA MET A 1 -4.99 -28.18 -5.07
C MET A 1 -4.77 -27.42 -3.77
N ALA A 2 -3.55 -26.99 -3.47
CA ALA A 2 -3.23 -26.35 -2.18
C ALA A 2 -3.99 -25.02 -2.04
N GLU A 3 -4.72 -24.87 -0.94
CA GLU A 3 -5.42 -23.63 -0.57
C GLU A 3 -4.40 -22.51 -0.42
N ARG A 4 -4.45 -21.51 -1.31
CA ARG A 4 -3.52 -20.38 -1.26
C ARG A 4 -3.98 -19.42 -0.18
N VAL A 5 -3.17 -19.25 0.85
CA VAL A 5 -3.42 -18.27 1.91
C VAL A 5 -3.55 -16.87 1.28
N PRO A 6 -4.65 -16.14 1.55
CA PRO A 6 -4.83 -14.79 1.00
C PRO A 6 -3.72 -13.87 1.52
N LYS A 7 -2.96 -13.28 0.59
CA LYS A 7 -1.88 -12.36 0.90
C LYS A 7 -2.46 -10.97 1.13
N SER A 8 -1.98 -10.26 2.13
CA SER A 8 -2.43 -8.89 2.43
C SER A 8 -1.29 -7.90 2.24
N VAL A 9 -1.59 -6.77 1.59
CA VAL A 9 -0.66 -5.65 1.41
C VAL A 9 -1.35 -4.35 1.83
N LEU A 10 -0.63 -3.51 2.57
CA LEU A 10 -1.11 -2.21 2.98
C LEU A 10 -0.10 -1.13 2.58
N PHE A 11 -0.50 -0.23 1.68
CA PHE A 11 0.34 0.89 1.29
C PHE A 11 0.17 2.07 2.27
N VAL A 12 1.27 2.53 2.87
CA VAL A 12 1.23 3.61 3.86
C VAL A 12 1.99 4.83 3.40
N CYS A 13 1.41 6.01 3.57
CA CYS A 13 2.13 7.28 3.47
C CYS A 13 1.64 8.27 4.54
N LEU A 14 2.12 9.53 4.51
CA LEU A 14 1.76 10.50 5.54
C LEU A 14 0.25 10.79 5.58
N GLY A 15 -0.34 11.23 4.46
CA GLY A 15 -1.73 11.70 4.40
C GLY A 15 -2.70 10.82 3.59
N ASN A 16 -2.24 9.73 2.98
CA ASN A 16 -3.08 8.82 2.17
C ASN A 16 -3.89 9.46 1.03
N ILE A 17 -3.43 10.61 0.52
CA ILE A 17 -4.05 11.32 -0.60
C ILE A 17 -3.25 11.29 -1.91
N CYS A 18 -1.92 11.17 -1.85
CA CYS A 18 -1.06 11.22 -3.05
C CYS A 18 -0.45 9.86 -3.38
N ARG A 19 0.55 9.42 -2.60
CA ARG A 19 1.42 8.29 -2.97
C ARG A 19 0.78 6.92 -2.75
N SER A 20 0.25 6.66 -1.56
CA SER A 20 -0.33 5.36 -1.23
C SER A 20 -1.60 5.02 -2.02
N PRO A 21 -2.56 5.94 -2.31
CA PRO A 21 -3.70 5.59 -3.15
C PRO A 21 -3.31 5.31 -4.61
N ILE A 22 -2.24 5.95 -5.11
CA ILE A 22 -1.71 5.64 -6.45
C ILE A 22 -1.15 4.22 -6.47
N ALA A 23 -0.31 3.88 -5.49
CA ALA A 23 0.26 2.53 -5.39
C ALA A 23 -0.83 1.45 -5.26
N GLU A 24 -1.87 1.71 -4.48
CA GLU A 24 -3.03 0.82 -4.34
C GLU A 24 -3.73 0.58 -5.69
N ALA A 25 -4.08 1.65 -6.41
CA ALA A 25 -4.80 1.54 -7.67
C ALA A 25 -3.96 0.87 -8.77
N VAL A 26 -2.65 1.16 -8.82
CA VAL A 26 -1.73 0.47 -9.75
C VAL A 26 -1.62 -1.01 -9.40
N PHE A 27 -1.42 -1.35 -8.12
CA PHE A 27 -1.30 -2.74 -7.70
C PHE A 27 -2.60 -3.52 -7.95
N ARG A 28 -3.76 -2.90 -7.69
CA ARG A 28 -5.08 -3.47 -8.00
C ARG A 28 -5.22 -3.79 -9.49
N LYS A 29 -4.78 -2.89 -10.38
CA LYS A 29 -4.77 -3.14 -11.82
C LYS A 29 -3.87 -4.33 -12.18
N LEU A 30 -2.64 -4.37 -11.65
CA LEU A 30 -1.70 -5.47 -11.90
C LEU A 30 -2.24 -6.85 -11.47
N VAL A 31 -2.87 -6.95 -10.29
CA VAL A 31 -3.44 -8.24 -9.84
C VAL A 31 -4.68 -8.64 -10.65
N THR A 32 -5.43 -7.65 -11.15
CA THR A 32 -6.60 -7.88 -12.02
C THR A 32 -6.15 -8.39 -13.38
N ASP A 33 -5.16 -7.73 -13.98
CA ASP A 33 -4.58 -8.12 -15.28
C ASP A 33 -3.95 -9.52 -15.22
N GLN A 34 -3.47 -9.95 -14.05
CA GLN A 34 -2.89 -11.28 -13.83
C GLN A 34 -3.91 -12.34 -13.36
N ASN A 35 -5.20 -11.99 -13.22
CA ASN A 35 -6.25 -12.87 -12.69
C ASN A 35 -5.93 -13.49 -11.33
N VAL A 36 -5.27 -12.73 -10.45
CA VAL A 36 -4.92 -13.15 -9.07
C VAL A 36 -5.57 -12.27 -8.01
N SER A 37 -6.57 -11.46 -8.37
CA SER A 37 -7.30 -10.57 -7.46
C SER A 37 -7.81 -11.29 -6.21
N ASP A 38 -8.29 -12.52 -6.36
CA ASP A 38 -8.94 -13.28 -5.28
C ASP A 38 -7.94 -13.74 -4.21
N ALA A 39 -6.65 -13.77 -4.55
CA ALA A 39 -5.59 -14.15 -3.62
C ALA A 39 -5.00 -12.97 -2.84
N TRP A 40 -5.43 -11.72 -3.12
CA TRP A 40 -4.84 -10.51 -2.56
C TRP A 40 -5.86 -9.60 -1.89
N ARG A 41 -5.58 -9.24 -0.64
CA ARG A 41 -6.23 -8.14 0.07
C ARG A 41 -5.35 -6.89 -0.05
N ILE A 42 -5.86 -5.87 -0.74
CA ILE A 42 -5.12 -4.65 -1.06
C ILE A 42 -5.82 -3.47 -0.41
N ASP A 43 -5.06 -2.65 0.28
CA ASP A 43 -5.58 -1.48 0.99
C ASP A 43 -4.48 -0.40 1.10
N SER A 44 -4.87 0.83 1.44
CA SER A 44 -3.94 1.91 1.74
C SER A 44 -4.37 2.71 2.98
N ALA A 45 -3.40 3.34 3.65
CA ALA A 45 -3.64 4.10 4.87
C ALA A 45 -2.64 5.25 5.08
N ALA A 46 -2.98 6.16 5.98
CA ALA A 46 -2.19 7.30 6.44
C ALA A 46 -1.56 7.01 7.80
N THR A 47 -0.36 7.52 8.05
CA THR A 47 0.18 7.62 9.41
C THR A 47 -0.45 8.77 10.20
N SER A 48 -0.75 9.89 9.51
CA SER A 48 -1.35 11.08 10.09
C SER A 48 -2.88 11.09 10.01
N THR A 49 -3.51 11.99 10.74
CA THR A 49 -4.97 12.19 10.76
C THR A 49 -5.44 13.37 9.90
N TYR A 50 -4.51 14.12 9.27
CA TYR A 50 -4.82 15.40 8.63
C TYR A 50 -5.89 15.31 7.54
N GLU A 51 -5.86 14.25 6.74
CA GLU A 51 -6.65 14.13 5.52
C GLU A 51 -7.73 13.04 5.63
N ILE A 52 -8.11 12.61 6.83
CA ILE A 52 -9.10 11.52 6.98
C ILE A 52 -10.44 11.93 6.34
N GLY A 53 -10.98 11.05 5.49
CA GLY A 53 -12.24 11.29 4.78
C GLY A 53 -12.08 12.05 3.46
N ASN A 54 -10.90 12.61 3.18
CA ASN A 54 -10.66 13.34 1.94
C ASN A 54 -10.44 12.38 0.76
N PRO A 55 -10.87 12.78 -0.45
CA PRO A 55 -10.55 12.04 -1.66
C PRO A 55 -9.06 12.17 -2.00
N PRO A 56 -8.53 11.31 -2.90
CA PRO A 56 -7.16 11.43 -3.39
C PRO A 56 -6.93 12.78 -4.05
N ASP A 57 -5.70 13.27 -3.97
CA ASP A 57 -5.31 14.55 -4.55
C ASP A 57 -5.64 14.61 -6.05
N TYR A 58 -6.15 15.76 -6.50
CA TYR A 58 -6.60 15.95 -7.87
C TYR A 58 -5.49 15.72 -8.91
N ARG A 59 -4.22 16.01 -8.58
CA ARG A 59 -3.09 15.77 -9.50
C ARG A 59 -2.86 14.27 -9.67
N GLY A 60 -2.98 13.52 -8.57
CA GLY A 60 -2.94 12.06 -8.57
C GLY A 60 -4.07 11.47 -9.40
N GLN A 61 -5.30 11.95 -9.19
CA GLN A 61 -6.47 11.52 -9.98
C GLN A 61 -6.28 11.78 -11.48
N ASN A 62 -5.80 12.97 -11.86
CA ASN A 62 -5.54 13.30 -13.26
C ASN A 62 -4.44 12.42 -13.88
N CYS A 63 -3.39 12.11 -13.13
CA CYS A 63 -2.37 11.17 -13.58
C CYS A 63 -2.98 9.79 -13.86
N MET A 64 -3.77 9.26 -12.92
CA MET A 64 -4.39 7.94 -13.08
C MET A 64 -5.41 7.88 -14.21
N LYS A 65 -6.19 8.96 -14.42
CA LYS A 65 -7.09 9.09 -15.57
C LYS A 65 -6.32 9.01 -16.90
N LYS A 66 -5.17 9.68 -17.02
CA LYS A 66 -4.31 9.60 -18.22
C LYS A 66 -3.79 8.18 -18.49
N HIS A 67 -3.56 7.39 -17.45
CA HIS A 67 -3.11 6.00 -17.56
C HIS A 67 -4.25 4.97 -17.61
N GLY A 68 -5.51 5.41 -17.66
CA GLY A 68 -6.67 4.52 -17.66
C GLY A 68 -6.71 3.60 -16.44
N VAL A 69 -6.39 4.13 -15.26
CA VAL A 69 -6.49 3.40 -14.00
C VAL A 69 -7.58 4.03 -13.14
N PRO A 70 -8.69 3.33 -12.86
CA PRO A 70 -9.72 3.86 -11.98
C PRO A 70 -9.18 3.94 -10.55
N MET A 71 -9.37 5.10 -9.92
CA MET A 71 -8.98 5.35 -8.53
C MET A 71 -10.22 5.79 -7.76
N SER A 72 -10.66 4.97 -6.82
CA SER A 72 -11.70 5.30 -5.85
C SER A 72 -11.17 4.90 -4.48
N HIS A 73 -10.81 5.90 -3.68
CA HIS A 73 -10.24 5.71 -2.36
C HIS A 73 -10.72 6.83 -1.44
N VAL A 74 -10.79 6.55 -0.15
CA VAL A 74 -11.07 7.55 0.88
C VAL A 74 -9.96 7.47 1.90
N ALA A 75 -9.30 8.60 2.14
CA ALA A 75 -8.16 8.63 3.04
C ALA A 75 -8.56 8.17 4.46
N ARG A 76 -7.79 7.23 5.02
CA ARG A 76 -8.03 6.65 6.34
C ARG A 76 -6.72 6.47 7.09
N GLN A 77 -6.76 6.54 8.41
CA GLN A 77 -5.57 6.30 9.23
C GLN A 77 -5.30 4.81 9.44
N VAL A 78 -4.02 4.45 9.50
CA VAL A 78 -3.58 3.13 9.95
C VAL A 78 -3.89 2.97 11.44
N ARG A 79 -4.50 1.84 11.81
CA ARG A 79 -4.72 1.48 13.21
C ARG A 79 -3.68 0.42 13.59
N CYS A 80 -3.16 0.48 14.82
CA CYS A 80 -2.10 -0.42 15.35
C CYS A 80 -2.42 -1.93 15.32
N LEU A 81 -3.62 -2.34 14.90
CA LEU A 81 -4.01 -3.74 14.77
C LEU A 81 -3.69 -4.35 13.40
N ALA A 82 -3.27 -3.56 12.41
CA ALA A 82 -2.90 -4.09 11.11
C ALA A 82 -1.46 -4.62 11.16
N LYS A 83 -1.26 -5.92 10.91
CA LYS A 83 0.03 -6.47 10.45
C LYS A 83 0.35 -5.80 9.10
N VAL A 84 0.97 -4.62 9.15
CA VAL A 84 1.34 -3.84 7.97
C VAL A 84 2.63 -4.41 7.39
N LEU A 85 2.54 -4.93 6.17
CA LEU A 85 3.72 -5.24 5.37
C LEU A 85 3.73 -4.34 4.13
N VAL A 86 4.88 -3.71 3.92
CA VAL A 86 5.31 -2.84 2.81
C VAL A 86 5.11 -1.33 3.02
N CYS A 87 6.17 -0.69 3.52
CA CYS A 87 6.39 0.75 3.43
C CYS A 87 7.27 1.03 2.19
N LEU A 88 6.71 1.62 1.13
CA LEU A 88 7.52 2.13 0.01
C LEU A 88 8.00 3.55 0.36
N CYS A 89 9.18 3.65 0.96
CA CYS A 89 9.90 4.92 1.07
C CYS A 89 10.64 5.17 -0.24
N CYS A 90 10.10 6.06 -1.10
CA CYS A 90 10.87 6.63 -2.20
C CYS A 90 11.78 7.72 -1.65
N SER A 91 13.00 7.35 -1.28
CA SER A 91 14.12 8.28 -1.09
C SER A 91 15.35 7.73 -1.82
N GLY A 92 15.57 8.22 -3.05
CA GLY A 92 16.86 8.06 -3.74
C GLY A 92 17.16 6.69 -4.35
N PRO A 93 18.24 6.61 -5.14
CA PRO A 93 18.32 5.73 -6.30
C PRO A 93 18.58 4.25 -5.96
N TRP A 94 17.79 3.38 -6.61
CA TRP A 94 18.10 2.01 -7.00
C TRP A 94 18.71 1.11 -5.91
N THR A 95 17.87 0.61 -5.00
CA THR A 95 18.03 -0.72 -4.39
C THR A 95 16.70 -1.13 -3.77
N ALA A 96 15.91 -1.91 -4.51
CA ALA A 96 14.76 -2.59 -3.94
C ALA A 96 15.27 -3.77 -3.09
N VAL A 97 15.56 -3.53 -1.82
CA VAL A 97 15.86 -4.60 -0.87
C VAL A 97 14.54 -5.21 -0.43
N LEU A 98 14.24 -6.41 -0.94
CA LEU A 98 13.12 -7.23 -0.51
C LEU A 98 13.49 -7.87 0.85
N PHE A 99 13.14 -7.21 1.96
CA PHE A 99 13.31 -7.81 3.29
C PHE A 99 12.13 -8.77 3.56
N LEU A 100 12.33 -10.04 3.23
CA LEU A 100 11.49 -11.16 3.67
C LEU A 100 11.96 -11.62 5.05
N THR A 101 11.47 -10.99 6.11
CA THR A 101 11.38 -11.61 7.44
C THR A 101 10.02 -11.20 7.99
N GLY A 102 9.10 -12.11 8.28
CA GLY A 102 9.28 -13.15 9.30
C GLY A 102 8.61 -12.63 10.57
N THR A 103 7.46 -13.21 10.90
CA THR A 103 6.77 -13.23 12.20
C THR A 103 7.28 -12.26 13.27
N TRP A 104 6.45 -11.27 13.58
CA TRP A 104 6.57 -10.37 14.73
C TRP A 104 6.48 -11.18 16.04
N ALA A 105 7.64 -11.53 16.60
CA ALA A 105 7.79 -12.03 17.96
C ALA A 105 9.08 -11.45 18.54
N GLY A 106 8.93 -10.41 19.37
CA GLY A 106 9.91 -10.03 20.40
C GLY A 106 11.19 -9.32 19.94
N HIS A 107 11.48 -8.20 20.61
CA HIS A 107 12.82 -7.74 21.02
C HIS A 107 14.03 -8.14 20.14
N GLN A 108 14.67 -7.19 19.45
CA GLN A 108 15.79 -6.42 20.01
C GLN A 108 16.41 -5.54 18.92
N ILE A 109 16.62 -4.26 19.26
CA ILE A 109 17.49 -3.33 18.54
C ILE A 109 18.93 -3.82 18.72
N ARG A 110 19.68 -3.95 17.62
CA ARG A 110 21.13 -3.70 17.66
C ARG A 110 21.66 -3.29 16.29
N GLU A 111 22.32 -2.14 16.32
CA GLU A 111 23.14 -1.52 15.29
C GLU A 111 24.31 -2.43 14.90
N LEU A 112 24.57 -2.52 13.60
CA LEU A 112 25.89 -2.53 12.96
C LEU A 112 25.74 -1.82 11.60
#